data_AF-A0A0D2ZZP1-F1
#
_entry.id   AF-A0A0D2ZZP1-F1
#
_cell.length_a   1.000
_cell.length_b   1.000
_cell.length_c   1.000
_cell.angle_alpha   90.00
_cell.angle_beta   90.00
_cell.angle_gamma   90.00
#
_symmetry.space_group_name_H-M   'P 1'
#
loop_
_entity.id
_entity.type
_entity.pdbx_description
1 polymer ?
#
loop_
_entity_poly.entity_id
_entity_poly.type
_entity_poly.pdbx_seq_one_letter_code
_entity_poly.pdbx_strand_id
1 'polypeptide(L)'
;MEGHAFLFRVPCPNARRRILKQSIWQVNGQTMFVAKWTPGPLQEKPELSMVPVWVDFTGVPLQFFNRDALKEIAGLVGHPI
;
A
#
# COMPACT_ATOMS: atom_id res chain seq x y z
N MET A 1 -24.04 6.86 -8.62
CA MET A 1 -22.63 7.04 -8.21
C MET A 1 -22.56 8.41 -7.56
N GLU A 2 -22.69 8.48 -6.24
CA GLU A 2 -22.36 9.72 -5.53
C GLU A 2 -20.86 10.01 -5.77
N GLY A 3 -20.52 11.28 -6.03
CA GLY A 3 -19.37 11.72 -6.82
C GLY A 3 -17.95 11.50 -6.26
N HIS A 4 -17.69 10.40 -5.57
CA HIS A 4 -16.41 10.10 -4.93
C HIS A 4 -15.85 8.70 -5.29
N ALA A 5 -16.33 8.08 -6.38
CA ALA A 5 -15.84 6.80 -6.86
C ALA A 5 -15.56 6.84 -8.36
N PHE A 6 -14.41 6.27 -8.75
CA PHE A 6 -13.95 6.24 -10.14
C PHE A 6 -13.55 4.82 -10.54
N LEU A 7 -13.80 4.46 -11.81
CA LEU A 7 -13.38 3.19 -12.38
C LEU A 7 -12.26 3.41 -13.39
N PHE A 8 -11.12 2.77 -13.18
CA PHE A 8 -9.98 2.82 -14.09
C PHE A 8 -9.78 1.48 -14.77
N ARG A 9 -9.75 1.48 -16.10
CA ARG A 9 -9.34 0.29 -16.87
C ARG A 9 -7.82 0.28 -16.97
N VAL A 10 -7.20 -0.77 -16.43
CA VAL A 10 -5.75 -1.02 -16.53
C VAL A 10 -5.52 -2.28 -17.39
N PRO A 11 -5.15 -2.13 -18.68
CA PRO A 11 -4.97 -3.26 -19.59
C PRO A 11 -3.82 -4.17 -19.20
N CYS A 12 -2.68 -3.59 -18.77
CA CYS A 12 -1.50 -4.35 -18.37
C CYS A 12 -1.72 -5.07 -17.04
N PRO A 13 -1.68 -6.43 -16.99
CA PRO A 13 -1.90 -7.19 -15.76
C PRO A 13 -0.88 -6.88 -14.65
N ASN A 14 0.38 -6.66 -15.03
CA ASN A 14 1.46 -6.35 -14.08
C ASN A 14 1.26 -4.97 -13.45
N ALA A 15 0.89 -3.97 -14.25
CA ALA A 15 0.56 -2.63 -13.75
C ALA A 15 -0.65 -2.69 -12.81
N ARG A 16 -1.71 -3.42 -13.19
CA ARG A 16 -2.90 -3.61 -12.34
C ARG A 16 -2.54 -4.25 -11.01
N ARG A 17 -1.69 -5.28 -11.00
CA ARG A 17 -1.22 -5.93 -9.77
C ARG A 17 -0.45 -4.97 -8.87
N ARG A 18 0.42 -4.14 -9.45
CA ARG A 18 1.20 -3.13 -8.70
C ARG A 18 0.30 -2.06 -8.07
N ILE A 19 -0.67 -1.56 -8.84
CA ILE A 19 -1.65 -0.55 -8.36
C ILE A 19 -2.45 -1.09 -7.18
N LEU A 20 -2.97 -2.32 -7.30
CA LEU A 20 -3.77 -2.96 -6.25
C LEU A 20 -2.95 -3.31 -5.00
N LYS A 21 -1.66 -3.61 -5.13
CA LYS A 21 -0.78 -3.89 -3.98
C LYS A 21 -0.60 -2.69 -3.05
N GLN A 22 -0.65 -1.47 -3.59
CA GLN A 22 -0.45 -0.25 -2.81
C GLN A 22 -1.71 0.17 -2.05
N SER A 23 -2.90 -0.14 -2.59
CA SER A 23 -4.26 0.17 -2.09
C SER A 23 -4.60 1.64 -1.79
N ILE A 24 -3.63 2.50 -1.48
CA ILE A 24 -3.81 3.91 -1.15
C ILE A 24 -2.93 4.75 -2.08
N TRP A 25 -3.55 5.73 -2.72
CA TRP A 25 -2.90 6.61 -3.68
C TRP A 25 -3.13 8.07 -3.32
N GLN A 26 -2.09 8.90 -3.44
CA GLN A 26 -2.23 10.35 -3.42
C GLN A 26 -2.31 10.84 -4.86
N VAL A 27 -3.40 11.51 -5.22
CA VAL A 27 -3.58 12.11 -6.55
C VAL A 27 -4.09 13.53 -6.36
N ASN A 28 -3.32 14.52 -6.83
CA ASN A 28 -3.63 15.94 -6.68
C ASN A 28 -3.94 16.36 -5.22
N GLY A 29 -3.17 15.84 -4.26
CA GLY A 29 -3.36 16.13 -2.83
C GLY A 29 -4.55 15.40 -2.18
N GLN A 30 -5.30 14.59 -2.94
CA GLN A 30 -6.40 13.80 -2.43
C GLN A 30 -5.99 12.35 -2.22
N THR A 31 -6.32 11.80 -1.05
CA THR A 31 -6.15 10.37 -0.75
C THR A 31 -7.28 9.57 -1.37
N MET A 32 -6.94 8.53 -2.14
CA MET A 32 -7.89 7.60 -2.74
C MET A 32 -7.59 6.16 -2.31
N PHE A 33 -8.66 5.42 -1.97
CA PHE A 33 -8.60 3.97 -1.81
C PHE A 33 -8.84 3.30 -3.16
N VAL A 34 -7.95 2.39 -3.54
CA VAL A 34 -7.97 1.67 -4.80
C VAL A 34 -8.14 0.18 -4.53
N ALA A 35 -9.27 -0.36 -4.96
CA ALA A 35 -9.62 -1.77 -4.82
C ALA A 35 -9.93 -2.42 -6.17
N LYS A 36 -9.91 -3.75 -6.20
CA LYS A 36 -10.33 -4.49 -7.40
C LYS A 36 -11.83 -4.30 -7.58
N TRP A 37 -12.24 -3.82 -8.75
CA TRP A 37 -13.66 -3.69 -9.06
C TRP A 37 -14.35 -5.05 -9.13
N THR A 38 -15.54 -5.12 -8.54
CA THR A 38 -16.46 -6.26 -8.59
C THR A 38 -17.87 -5.77 -8.91
N PRO A 39 -18.67 -6.53 -9.68
CA PRO A 39 -20.08 -6.19 -9.90
C PRO A 39 -20.86 -6.32 -8.57
N GLY A 40 -21.77 -5.38 -8.29
CA GLY A 40 -22.58 -5.36 -7.07
C GLY A 40 -22.72 -3.96 -6.45
N PRO A 41 -23.33 -3.85 -5.26
CA PRO A 41 -23.33 -2.61 -4.48
C PRO A 41 -21.90 -2.11 -4.29
N LEU A 42 -21.71 -0.80 -4.37
CA LEU A 42 -20.40 -0.20 -4.15
C LEU A 42 -19.93 -0.58 -2.75
N GLN A 43 -18.75 -1.18 -2.65
CA GLN A 43 -18.15 -1.55 -1.37
C GLN A 43 -18.07 -0.29 -0.50
N GLU A 44 -18.50 -0.38 0.76
CA GLU A 44 -18.23 0.68 1.72
C GLU A 44 -16.73 1.00 1.71
N LYS A 45 -16.40 2.28 1.88
CA LYS A 45 -15.00 2.70 1.97
C LYS A 45 -14.34 1.81 3.03
N PRO A 46 -13.32 1.02 2.67
CA PRO A 46 -12.71 0.12 3.63
C PRO A 46 -12.12 0.93 4.78
N GLU A 47 -12.32 0.45 6.00
CA GLU A 47 -11.67 1.03 7.17
C GLU A 47 -10.15 0.87 7.03
N LEU A 48 -9.43 1.94 7.32
CA LEU A 48 -7.98 1.94 7.23
C LEU A 48 -7.39 1.24 8.45
N SER A 49 -7.15 -0.06 8.36
CA SER A 49 -6.53 -0.84 9.44
C SER A 49 -5.01 -0.78 9.44
N MET A 50 -4.37 -0.61 8.26
CA MET A 50 -2.92 -0.63 8.12
C MET A 50 -2.48 0.14 6.84
N VAL A 51 -1.34 0.83 6.90
CA VAL A 51 -0.73 1.55 5.77
C VAL A 51 0.72 1.07 5.60
N PRO A 52 1.16 0.69 4.39
CA PRO A 52 2.58 0.45 4.14
C PRO A 52 3.33 1.78 4.15
N VAL A 53 4.38 1.87 4.96
CA VAL A 53 5.26 3.04 5.04
C VAL A 53 6.68 2.65 4.68
N TRP A 54 7.40 3.55 4.02
CA TRP A 54 8.83 3.42 3.80
C TRP A 54 9.55 3.92 5.05
N VAL A 55 10.54 3.15 5.51
CA VAL A 55 11.36 3.47 6.68
C VAL A 55 12.83 3.40 6.28
N ASP A 56 13.57 4.42 6.67
CA ASP A 56 15.01 4.49 6.50
C ASP A 56 15.69 4.23 7.85
N PHE A 57 16.55 3.21 7.90
CA PHE A 57 17.37 2.93 9.08
C PHE A 57 18.70 3.66 8.98
N THR A 58 19.01 4.49 9.96
CA THR A 58 20.28 5.21 10.06
C THR A 58 21.15 4.61 11.17
N GLY A 59 22.47 4.65 11.00
CA GLY A 59 23.42 4.16 12.01
C GLY A 59 23.44 2.64 12.21
N VAL A 60 22.92 1.85 11.27
CA VAL A 60 22.97 0.37 11.35
C VAL A 60 24.42 -0.09 11.26
N PRO A 61 24.98 -0.76 12.30
CA PRO A 61 26.31 -1.33 12.22
C PRO A 61 26.43 -2.33 11.07
N LEU A 62 27.56 -2.37 10.37
CA LEU A 62 27.75 -3.17 9.16
C LEU A 62 27.43 -4.67 9.37
N GLN A 63 27.74 -5.21 10.55
CA GLN A 63 27.43 -6.60 10.93
C GLN A 63 25.92 -6.94 10.93
N PHE A 64 25.06 -5.93 11.10
CA PHE A 64 23.60 -6.04 11.08
C PHE A 64 23.00 -5.58 9.75
N PHE A 65 23.82 -5.21 8.76
CA PHE A 65 23.36 -4.81 7.44
C PHE A 65 23.06 -6.03 6.55
N ASN A 66 22.16 -6.88 7.04
CA ASN A 66 21.67 -8.06 6.34
C ASN A 66 20.16 -8.15 6.48
N ARG A 67 19.52 -8.91 5.56
CA ARG A 67 18.05 -8.95 5.45
C ARG A 67 17.38 -9.42 6.74
N ASP A 68 17.94 -10.40 7.43
CA ASP A 68 17.31 -11.00 8.61
C ASP A 68 17.38 -10.02 9.79
N ALA A 69 18.55 -9.43 10.04
CA ALA A 69 18.72 -8.40 11.07
C ALA A 69 17.86 -7.15 10.80
N LEU A 70 17.80 -6.67 9.55
CA LEU A 70 16.96 -5.53 9.18
C LEU A 70 15.46 -5.83 9.36
N LYS A 71 15.03 -7.07 9.13
CA LYS A 71 13.64 -7.49 9.39
C LYS A 71 13.32 -7.51 10.88
N GLU A 72 14.22 -8.01 11.71
CA GLU A 72 14.05 -7.99 13.17
C GLU A 72 13.91 -6.55 13.68
N ILE A 73 14.79 -5.66 13.23
CA ILE A 73 14.73 -4.23 13.60
C ILE A 73 13.41 -3.61 13.10
N ALA A 74 13.02 -3.84 11.85
CA ALA A 74 11.75 -3.36 11.31
C ALA A 74 10.53 -3.91 12.08
N GLY A 75 10.64 -5.15 12.59
CA GLY A 75 9.63 -5.80 13.42
C GLY A 75 9.36 -5.08 14.75
N LEU A 76 10.35 -4.34 15.28
CA LEU A 76 10.16 -3.51 16.47
C LEU A 76 9.29 -2.28 16.22
N VAL A 77 9.20 -1.83 14.95
CA VAL A 77 8.44 -0.65 14.55
C VAL A 77 7.06 -1.02 14.00
N GLY A 78 6.95 -2.17 13.32
CA GLY A 78 5.71 -2.61 12.72
C GLY A 78 5.81 -3.99 12.08
N HIS A 79 5.06 -4.21 11.01
CA HIS A 79 5.07 -5.47 10.27
C HIS A 79 5.90 -5.32 8.99
N PRO A 80 7.13 -5.90 8.92
CA PRO A 80 7.95 -5.86 7.71
C PRO A 80 7.26 -6.59 6.56
N ILE A 81 7.34 -6.03 5.34
CA ILE A 81 6.71 -6.55 4.11
C ILE A 81 7.70 -7.37 3.28
#